data_AF-A0A109N2Z5-F1
#
_entry.id   AF-A0A109N2Z5-F1
#
_cell.length_a   1.000
_cell.length_b   1.000
_cell.length_c   1.000
_cell.angle_alpha   90.00
_cell.angle_beta   90.00
_cell.angle_gamma   90.00
#
_symmetry.space_group_name_H-M   'P 1'
#
loop_
_entity.id
_entity.type
_entity.pdbx_description
1 polymer ?
#
loop_
_entity_poly.entity_id
_entity_poly.type
_entity_poly.pdbx_seq_one_letter_code
_entity_poly.pdbx_strand_id
1 'polypeptide(L)'
;MAKKTDFYKGLKLLGSQKEQELNSRIQGLLNNRKLLESVSENTQLQVPKINRMQEASERMSIIMNYPTKKDVATVAKLVIQLEEKIDRLEEMLSSLEKNGYVKSGSSSSRGKKKSRSSSAEKEGSKKRISDFITESLLLSAKLPEGNGQNNNV
;
A
#
# COMPACT_ATOMS: atom_id res chain seq x y z
N MET A 1 9.73 54.33 -13.53
CA MET A 1 9.17 52.98 -13.29
C MET A 1 8.46 52.35 -14.51
N ALA A 2 8.09 53.10 -15.56
CA ALA A 2 7.34 52.60 -16.72
C ALA A 2 8.08 51.58 -17.63
N LYS A 3 9.41 51.67 -17.76
CA LYS A 3 10.17 50.78 -18.70
C LYS A 3 10.15 49.29 -18.32
N LYS A 4 10.06 48.97 -17.02
CA LYS A 4 10.02 47.57 -16.54
C LYS A 4 8.67 46.91 -16.78
N THR A 5 7.57 47.67 -16.70
CA THR A 5 6.21 47.13 -16.91
C THR A 5 5.97 46.75 -18.36
N ASP A 6 6.58 47.46 -19.31
CA ASP A 6 6.42 47.19 -20.74
C ASP A 6 7.22 45.95 -21.19
N PHE A 7 8.40 45.74 -20.62
CA PHE A 7 9.19 44.52 -20.86
C PHE A 7 8.46 43.26 -20.33
N TYR A 8 7.88 43.36 -19.13
CA TYR A 8 7.14 42.24 -18.54
C TYR A 8 5.86 41.92 -19.32
N LYS A 9 5.17 42.94 -19.86
CA LYS A 9 4.03 42.75 -20.77
C LYS A 9 4.46 42.08 -22.08
N GLY A 10 5.59 42.47 -22.66
CA GLY A 10 6.15 41.84 -23.86
C GLY A 10 6.52 40.37 -23.64
N LEU A 11 7.18 40.06 -22.51
CA LEU A 11 7.55 38.69 -22.15
C LEU A 11 6.30 37.82 -21.91
N LYS A 12 5.29 38.37 -21.23
CA LYS A 12 4.02 37.68 -21.00
C LYS A 12 3.32 37.36 -22.31
N LEU A 13 3.25 38.32 -23.24
CA LEU A 13 2.62 38.13 -24.55
C LEU A 13 3.33 37.02 -25.35
N LEU A 14 4.66 37.07 -25.41
CA LEU A 14 5.48 36.08 -26.11
C LEU A 14 5.38 34.68 -25.47
N GLY A 15 5.36 34.62 -24.14
CA GLY A 15 5.12 33.39 -23.38
C GLY A 15 3.77 32.77 -23.73
N SER A 16 2.70 33.57 -23.71
CA SER A 16 1.36 33.09 -24.05
C SER A 16 1.20 32.67 -25.51
N GLN A 17 1.88 33.34 -26.45
CA GLN A 17 1.89 32.92 -27.86
C GLN A 17 2.60 31.57 -28.04
N LYS A 18 3.74 31.37 -27.36
CA LYS A 18 4.48 30.11 -27.40
C LYS A 18 3.73 28.96 -26.73
N GLU A 19 3.06 29.24 -25.62
CA GLU A 19 2.19 28.29 -24.95
C GLU A 19 1.02 27.87 -25.85
N GLN A 20 0.40 28.81 -26.55
CA GLN A 20 -0.68 28.52 -27.49
C GLN A 20 -0.22 27.70 -28.70
N GLU A 21 0.98 27.99 -29.23
CA GLU A 21 1.60 27.20 -30.31
C GLU A 21 1.87 25.75 -29.86
N LEU A 22 2.44 25.58 -28.67
CA LEU A 22 2.72 24.27 -28.09
C LEU A 22 1.43 23.49 -27.81
N ASN A 23 0.43 24.12 -27.20
CA ASN A 23 -0.86 23.50 -26.94
C ASN A 23 -1.53 23.06 -28.24
N SER A 24 -1.47 23.88 -29.29
CA SER A 24 -2.03 23.52 -30.60
C SER A 24 -1.30 22.33 -31.22
N ARG A 25 0.04 22.25 -31.09
CA ARG A 25 0.83 21.08 -31.55
C ARG A 25 0.53 19.81 -30.75
N ILE A 26 0.46 19.91 -29.43
CA ILE A 26 0.13 18.79 -28.54
C ILE A 26 -1.27 18.27 -28.86
N GLN A 27 -2.25 19.18 -28.99
CA GLN A 27 -3.60 18.82 -29.40
C GLN A 27 -3.60 18.16 -30.79
N GLY A 28 -2.83 18.66 -31.76
CA GLY A 28 -2.71 18.03 -33.09
C GLY A 28 -2.12 16.61 -33.06
N LEU A 29 -1.16 16.34 -32.17
CA LEU A 29 -0.61 14.99 -31.98
C LEU A 29 -1.59 14.06 -31.27
N LEU A 30 -2.30 14.55 -30.26
CA LEU A 30 -3.28 13.78 -29.48
C LEU A 30 -4.56 13.50 -30.26
N ASN A 31 -4.98 14.40 -31.16
CA ASN A 31 -6.17 14.18 -31.99
C ASN A 31 -5.91 13.26 -33.19
N ASN A 32 -4.67 12.78 -33.34
CA ASN A 32 -4.31 11.91 -34.43
C ASN A 32 -4.64 10.46 -34.04
N ARG A 33 -5.88 10.06 -34.33
CA ARG A 33 -6.43 8.72 -34.03
C ARG A 33 -5.50 7.57 -34.45
N LYS A 34 -4.78 7.75 -35.57
CA LYS A 34 -3.79 6.79 -36.09
C LYS A 34 -2.56 6.63 -35.20
N LEU A 35 -2.11 7.70 -34.53
CA LEU A 35 -1.04 7.62 -33.53
C LEU A 35 -1.52 6.88 -32.29
N LEU A 36 -2.70 7.22 -31.79
CA LEU A 36 -3.33 6.53 -30.64
C LEU A 36 -3.54 5.03 -30.91
N GLU A 37 -4.00 4.68 -32.11
CA GLU A 37 -4.17 3.30 -32.55
C GLU A 37 -2.82 2.58 -32.68
N SER A 38 -1.82 3.21 -33.29
CA SER A 38 -0.47 2.63 -33.36
C SER A 38 0.19 2.44 -31.99
N VAL A 39 -0.03 3.36 -31.05
CA VAL A 39 0.45 3.24 -29.67
C VAL A 39 -0.29 2.12 -28.94
N SER A 40 -1.61 2.01 -29.15
CA SER A 40 -2.43 0.93 -28.62
C SER A 40 -1.97 -0.45 -29.11
N GLU A 41 -1.74 -0.60 -30.41
CA GLU A 41 -1.21 -1.83 -31.02
C GLU A 41 0.19 -2.16 -30.48
N ASN A 42 1.05 -1.15 -30.34
CA ASN A 42 2.40 -1.34 -29.79
C ASN A 42 2.38 -1.69 -28.30
N THR A 43 1.43 -1.16 -27.52
CA THR A 43 1.24 -1.59 -26.13
C THR A 43 0.82 -3.06 -26.03
N GLN A 44 -0.03 -3.56 -26.93
CA GLN A 44 -0.38 -4.99 -26.96
C GLN A 44 0.84 -5.88 -27.23
N LEU A 45 1.79 -5.43 -28.07
CA LEU A 45 3.05 -6.14 -28.32
C LEU A 45 4.02 -6.12 -27.13
N GLN A 46 3.87 -5.17 -26.20
CA GLN A 46 4.71 -5.05 -25.01
C GLN A 46 4.18 -5.85 -23.82
N VAL A 47 2.88 -6.15 -23.77
CA VAL A 47 2.26 -6.99 -22.71
C VAL A 47 2.98 -8.34 -22.54
N PRO A 48 3.32 -9.10 -23.60
CA PRO A 48 4.08 -10.35 -23.44
C PRO A 48 5.45 -10.16 -22.81
N LYS A 49 6.13 -9.03 -23.06
CA LYS A 49 7.44 -8.74 -22.48
C LYS A 49 7.32 -8.44 -20.98
N ILE A 50 6.32 -7.65 -20.60
CA ILE A 50 6.02 -7.33 -19.20
C ILE A 50 5.66 -8.62 -18.44
N ASN A 51 4.84 -9.49 -19.04
CA ASN A 51 4.48 -10.78 -18.44
C ASN A 51 5.71 -11.67 -18.21
N ARG A 52 6.64 -11.73 -19.18
CA ARG A 52 7.91 -12.47 -19.01
C ARG A 52 8.79 -11.89 -17.90
N MET A 53 8.85 -10.57 -17.77
CA MET A 53 9.57 -9.92 -16.67
C MET A 53 8.92 -10.22 -15.32
N GLN A 54 7.59 -10.20 -15.25
CA GLN A 54 6.87 -10.57 -14.04
C GLN A 54 7.13 -12.04 -13.67
N GLU A 55 7.09 -12.95 -14.63
CA GLU A 55 7.38 -14.37 -14.40
C GLU A 55 8.83 -14.61 -13.95
N ALA A 56 9.79 -13.89 -14.54
CA ALA A 56 11.18 -13.93 -14.08
C ALA A 56 11.33 -13.41 -12.65
N SER A 57 10.60 -12.34 -12.30
CA SER A 57 10.56 -11.80 -10.94
C SER A 57 9.93 -12.79 -9.94
N GLU A 58 8.89 -13.53 -10.33
CA GLU A 58 8.30 -14.61 -9.52
C GLU A 58 9.28 -15.77 -9.32
N ARG A 59 10.07 -16.13 -10.34
CA ARG A 59 11.09 -17.18 -10.19
C ARG A 59 12.24 -16.74 -9.29
N MET A 60 12.65 -15.48 -9.39
CA MET A 60 13.71 -14.92 -8.55
C MET A 60 13.28 -14.81 -7.08
N SER A 61 12.00 -14.57 -6.83
CA SER A 61 11.46 -14.44 -5.47
C SER A 61 11.57 -15.73 -4.66
N ILE A 62 11.59 -16.89 -5.32
CA ILE A 62 11.81 -18.20 -4.68
C ILE A 62 13.23 -18.26 -4.09
N ILE A 63 14.23 -17.79 -4.84
CA ILE A 63 15.64 -17.83 -4.42
C ILE A 63 15.90 -16.78 -3.33
N MET A 64 15.36 -15.57 -3.54
CA MET A 64 15.60 -14.42 -2.65
C MET A 64 14.63 -14.34 -1.48
N ASN A 65 13.65 -15.26 -1.42
CA ASN A 65 12.65 -15.40 -0.37
C ASN A 65 11.89 -14.10 -0.03
N TYR A 66 11.52 -13.31 -1.05
CA TYR A 66 10.68 -12.13 -0.88
C TYR A 66 9.26 -12.37 -1.38
N PRO A 67 8.22 -11.77 -0.76
CA PRO A 67 6.83 -11.95 -1.20
C PRO A 67 6.55 -11.23 -2.53
N THR A 68 5.85 -11.89 -3.44
CA THR A 68 5.43 -11.30 -4.72
C THR A 68 4.03 -10.70 -4.66
N LYS A 69 3.68 -9.87 -5.65
CA LYS A 69 2.32 -9.32 -5.79
C LYS A 69 1.25 -10.42 -5.86
N LYS A 70 1.59 -11.56 -6.48
CA LYS A 70 0.68 -12.70 -6.63
C LYS A 70 0.46 -13.42 -5.31
N ASP A 71 1.50 -13.56 -4.49
CA ASP A 71 1.38 -14.15 -3.16
C ASP A 71 0.49 -13.31 -2.26
N VAL A 72 0.70 -11.98 -2.26
CA VAL A 72 -0.15 -11.05 -1.49
C VAL A 72 -1.61 -11.14 -1.93
N ALA A 73 -1.87 -11.18 -3.25
CA ALA A 73 -3.23 -11.33 -3.77
C ALA A 73 -3.86 -12.68 -3.38
N THR A 74 -3.06 -13.75 -3.39
CA THR A 74 -3.53 -15.09 -3.00
C THR A 74 -3.88 -15.16 -1.53
N VAL A 75 -3.03 -14.59 -0.66
CA VAL A 75 -3.30 -14.49 0.78
C VAL A 75 -4.57 -13.68 1.03
N ALA A 76 -4.72 -12.52 0.37
CA ALA A 76 -5.93 -11.71 0.50
C ALA A 76 -7.20 -12.48 0.09
N LYS A 77 -7.14 -13.26 -1.00
CA LYS A 77 -8.25 -14.12 -1.41
C LYS A 77 -8.61 -15.17 -0.36
N LEU A 78 -7.61 -15.79 0.25
CA LEU A 78 -7.83 -16.77 1.32
C LEU A 78 -8.46 -16.13 2.56
N VAL A 79 -8.06 -14.92 2.91
CA VAL A 79 -8.66 -14.15 4.02
C VAL A 79 -10.14 -13.89 3.74
N ILE A 80 -10.48 -13.39 2.56
CA ILE A 80 -11.88 -13.15 2.17
C ILE A 80 -12.70 -14.45 2.26
N GLN A 81 -12.17 -15.56 1.74
CA GLN A 81 -12.85 -16.86 1.84
C GLN A 81 -13.01 -17.35 3.27
N LEU A 82 -12.08 -17.00 4.16
CA LEU A 82 -12.16 -17.35 5.57
C LEU A 82 -13.26 -16.54 6.25
N GLU A 83 -13.33 -15.23 5.98
CA GLU A 83 -14.38 -14.34 6.47
C GLU A 83 -15.76 -14.85 6.04
N GLU A 84 -15.95 -15.15 4.75
CA GLU A 84 -17.22 -15.70 4.24
C GLU A 84 -17.62 -17.02 4.94
N LYS A 85 -16.65 -17.86 5.31
CA LYS A 85 -16.92 -19.11 6.01
C LYS A 85 -17.28 -18.88 7.48
N ILE A 86 -16.62 -17.93 8.14
CA ILE A 86 -16.94 -17.54 9.52
C ILE A 86 -18.36 -16.96 9.56
N ASP A 87 -18.71 -16.06 8.65
CA ASP A 87 -20.05 -15.48 8.56
C ASP A 87 -21.14 -16.56 8.43
N ARG A 88 -20.90 -17.58 7.58
CA ARG A 88 -21.82 -18.72 7.45
C ARG A 88 -21.94 -19.52 8.75
N LEU A 89 -20.84 -19.73 9.46
CA LEU A 89 -20.88 -20.42 10.75
C LEU A 89 -21.63 -19.60 11.80
N GLU A 90 -21.46 -18.28 11.83
CA GLU A 90 -22.18 -17.38 12.71
C GLU A 90 -23.69 -17.37 12.41
N GLU A 91 -24.07 -17.39 11.13
CA GLU A 91 -25.46 -17.51 10.71
C GLU A 91 -26.06 -18.86 11.10
N MET A 92 -25.31 -19.96 10.91
CA MET A 92 -25.71 -21.29 11.37
C MET A 92 -25.87 -21.33 12.90
N LEU A 93 -24.95 -20.73 13.66
CA LEU A 93 -25.04 -20.69 15.11
C LEU A 93 -26.24 -19.85 15.58
N SER A 94 -26.45 -18.69 14.97
CA SER A 94 -27.58 -17.80 15.24
C SER A 94 -28.92 -18.46 14.90
N SER A 95 -28.99 -19.21 13.80
CA SER A 95 -30.19 -19.98 13.44
C SER A 95 -30.43 -21.15 14.38
N LEU A 96 -29.38 -21.81 14.88
CA LEU A 96 -29.49 -22.88 15.87
C LEU A 96 -29.96 -22.37 17.24
N GLU A 97 -29.47 -21.21 17.67
CA GLU A 97 -29.92 -20.51 18.87
C GLU A 97 -31.39 -20.09 18.75
N LYS A 98 -31.79 -19.53 17.60
CA LYS A 98 -33.18 -19.15 17.30
C LYS A 98 -34.11 -20.36 17.21
N ASN A 99 -33.62 -21.49 16.70
CA ASN A 99 -34.41 -22.73 16.56
C ASN A 99 -34.48 -23.56 17.86
N GLY A 100 -33.94 -23.06 18.98
CA GLY A 100 -34.21 -23.59 20.33
C GLY A 100 -33.51 -24.90 20.69
N TYR A 101 -32.55 -25.37 19.89
CA TYR A 101 -31.78 -26.60 20.17
C TYR A 101 -30.72 -26.40 21.27
N VAL A 102 -30.41 -25.15 21.63
CA VAL A 102 -29.55 -24.83 22.77
C VAL A 102 -30.43 -24.37 23.93
N LYS A 103 -30.90 -25.31 24.75
CA LYS A 103 -31.29 -24.98 26.13
C LYS A 103 -30.01 -24.65 26.89
N SER A 104 -29.57 -23.39 26.84
CA SER A 104 -28.67 -22.87 27.86
C SER A 104 -29.44 -22.87 29.18
N GLY A 105 -29.04 -23.78 30.08
CA GLY A 105 -29.66 -23.93 31.38
C GLY A 105 -29.66 -22.63 32.16
N SER A 106 -30.82 -22.27 32.69
CA SER A 106 -30.93 -21.27 33.73
C SER A 106 -30.46 -21.86 35.06
N SER A 107 -29.43 -21.24 35.66
CA SER A 107 -29.15 -21.11 37.11
C SER A 107 -27.69 -20.64 37.23
N SER A 108 -27.24 -19.72 38.09
CA SER A 108 -27.80 -18.97 39.20
C SER A 108 -26.74 -17.93 39.63
N SER A 109 -27.08 -17.05 40.57
CA SER A 109 -26.20 -16.17 41.37
C SER A 109 -25.81 -14.80 40.77
N ARG A 110 -26.81 -13.92 40.81
CA ARG A 110 -26.79 -12.69 41.64
C ARG A 110 -25.43 -12.42 42.34
N GLY A 111 -24.54 -11.68 41.66
CA GLY A 111 -23.32 -11.12 42.22
C GLY A 111 -23.20 -9.65 41.86
N LYS A 112 -23.66 -8.75 42.73
CA LYS A 112 -23.29 -7.32 42.65
C LYS A 112 -21.77 -7.22 42.80
N LYS A 113 -21.04 -6.84 41.74
CA LYS A 113 -19.65 -6.39 41.85
C LYS A 113 -19.50 -4.99 41.26
N LYS A 114 -19.19 -4.10 42.19
CA LYS A 114 -18.86 -2.67 42.09
C LYS A 114 -17.86 -2.40 40.97
N SER A 115 -18.20 -1.46 40.08
CA SER A 115 -17.26 -0.79 39.18
C SER A 115 -16.22 -0.01 39.98
N ARG A 116 -14.95 -0.43 39.90
CA ARG A 116 -13.80 0.40 40.26
C ARG A 116 -12.68 0.14 39.25
N SER A 117 -12.47 1.15 38.39
CA SER A 117 -11.20 1.63 37.82
C SER A 117 -10.04 0.62 37.67
N SER A 118 -9.62 0.40 36.41
CA SER A 118 -8.26 -0.08 36.10
C SER A 118 -7.76 0.55 34.79
N SER A 119 -7.40 1.84 34.86
CA SER A 119 -6.77 2.59 33.78
C SER A 119 -5.25 2.33 33.63
N ALA A 120 -4.73 1.20 34.12
CA ALA A 120 -3.27 1.00 34.24
C ALA A 120 -2.63 0.06 33.20
N GLU A 121 -3.40 -0.69 32.40
CA GLU A 121 -2.79 -1.74 31.54
C GLU A 121 -2.50 -1.31 30.10
N LYS A 122 -3.05 -0.18 29.63
CA LYS A 122 -2.83 0.30 28.25
C LYS A 122 -1.51 1.06 28.05
N GLU A 123 -0.79 1.37 29.11
CA GLU A 123 0.44 2.17 29.03
C GLU A 123 1.70 1.32 28.81
N GLY A 124 1.74 0.10 29.35
CA GLY A 124 2.88 -0.81 29.20
C GLY A 124 3.06 -1.33 27.77
N SER A 125 1.97 -1.63 27.07
CA SER A 125 2.04 -2.16 25.69
C SER A 125 2.49 -1.09 24.69
N LYS A 126 2.10 0.18 24.90
CA LYS A 126 2.54 1.29 24.04
C LYS A 126 4.02 1.59 24.23
N LYS A 127 4.52 1.55 25.47
CA LYS A 127 5.94 1.73 25.79
C LYS A 127 6.80 0.64 25.12
N ARG A 128 6.38 -0.62 25.19
CA ARG A 128 7.11 -1.73 24.53
C ARG A 128 7.19 -1.58 23.02
N ILE A 129 6.13 -1.08 22.37
CA ILE A 129 6.12 -0.89 20.91
C ILE A 129 6.99 0.32 20.54
N SER A 130 6.94 1.42 21.31
CA SER A 130 7.81 2.56 21.05
C SER A 130 9.29 2.21 21.24
N ASP A 131 9.61 1.42 22.27
CA ASP A 131 10.98 1.00 22.58
C ASP A 131 11.54 0.09 21.47
N PHE A 132 10.71 -0.80 20.91
CA PHE A 132 11.10 -1.64 19.76
C PHE A 132 11.37 -0.81 18.49
N ILE A 133 10.54 0.21 18.23
CA ILE A 133 10.73 1.08 17.06
C ILE A 133 12.00 1.91 17.21
N THR A 134 12.25 2.49 18.39
CA THR A 134 13.48 3.26 18.62
C THR A 134 14.72 2.39 18.52
N GLU A 135 14.71 1.17 19.07
CA GLU A 135 15.83 0.23 18.97
C GLU A 135 16.09 -0.18 17.52
N SER A 136 15.05 -0.48 16.73
CA SER A 136 15.18 -0.86 15.32
C SER A 136 15.75 0.26 14.44
N LEU A 137 15.35 1.51 14.70
CA LEU A 137 15.87 2.69 14.01
C LEU A 137 17.33 2.97 14.39
N LEU A 138 17.69 2.74 15.66
CA LEU A 138 19.04 2.94 16.17
C LEU A 138 20.01 1.86 15.63
N LEU A 139 19.54 0.61 15.48
CA LEU A 139 20.26 -0.45 14.78
C LEU A 139 20.48 -0.13 13.30
N SER A 140 19.46 0.43 12.64
CA SER A 140 19.53 0.78 11.21
C SER A 140 20.42 2.00 10.95
N ALA A 141 20.51 2.93 11.91
CA ALA A 141 21.41 4.08 11.84
C ALA A 141 22.88 3.71 12.10
N LYS A 142 23.14 2.54 12.68
CA LYS A 142 24.51 2.04 12.90
C LYS A 142 24.99 1.33 11.62
N LEU A 143 25.55 2.11 10.71
CA LEU A 143 26.32 1.58 9.57
C LEU A 143 27.46 0.68 10.09
N PRO A 144 27.80 -0.41 9.38
CA PRO A 144 28.99 -1.19 9.70
C PRO A 144 30.22 -0.30 9.51
N GLU A 145 30.98 -0.05 10.58
CA GLU A 145 32.30 0.54 10.43
C GLU A 145 33.17 -0.42 9.62
N GLY A 146 33.49 -0.01 8.40
CA GLY A 146 34.45 -0.69 7.54
C GLY A 146 35.84 -0.62 8.16
N ASN A 147 36.44 -1.80 8.32
CA ASN A 147 37.82 -2.05 8.74
C ASN A 147 38.85 -1.08 8.14
N GLY A 148 39.71 -0.55 9.01
CA GLY A 148 41.02 0.00 8.66
C GLY A 148 42.14 -0.67 9.46
N GLN A 149 42.31 -1.99 9.32
CA GLN A 149 43.51 -2.66 9.82
C GLN A 149 44.68 -2.37 8.87
N ASN A 150 45.51 -1.42 9.31
CA ASN A 150 46.90 -1.27 8.88
C ASN A 150 47.67 -2.55 9.20
N ASN A 151 48.03 -3.33 8.19
CA ASN A 151 49.10 -4.31 8.30
C ASN A 151 50.39 -3.69 7.79
N ASN A 152 51.18 -3.21 8.74
CA ASN A 152 52.59 -2.87 8.59
C ASN A 152 53.33 -3.75 9.60
N VAL A 153 53.94 -4.84 9.12
CA VAL A 153 55.20 -5.51 9.53
C VAL A 153 55.38 -6.71 8.59
#